data_AF-A0AAD4GP52-F1
#
_entry.id   AF-A0AAD4GP52-F1
#
_cell.length_a   1.000
_cell.length_b   1.000
_cell.length_c   1.000
_cell.angle_alpha   90.00
_cell.angle_beta   90.00
_cell.angle_gamma   90.00
#
_symmetry.space_group_name_H-M   'P 1'
#
loop_
_entity.id
_entity.type
_entity.pdbx_description
1 polymer ?
#
loop_
_entity_poly.entity_id
_entity_poly.type
_entity_poly.pdbx_seq_one_letter_code
_entity_poly.pdbx_strand_id
1 'polypeptide(L)'
;MQEPCLVNGFNSLEPVSYDNPDATSHCGWTTKDRIVLRTLKAAPSLEVLFDLKDTNTTFNNVYENNALSLMQGTLWKMSPPLWELREMGIPWATPGTENYLHRLPVIDEQTPTVTAENYLCHYEYEICVLARLIGHLFSYKNLHENGMAISAIHDALVRIWTFCRIFGCGKYHQADWEGQQEWLAGGVRANGLTGSFSFGWESSEVLALAPEGFGRGNSSGLSIRQTKIMQSVWRRLQQRLRHKVEQDFAIRPPRGWNSGDVDTWVSYILTLGLAAVDCLLLSNNPLQEAEDLGWVPTPAAIPPAGFLQDACTRWLNHLLVRQPSVRHRVSLPS
;
A
#
# COMPACT_ATOMS: atom_id res chain seq x y z
N MET A 1 -50.84 -21.71 31.07
CA MET A 1 -49.59 -20.91 31.04
C MET A 1 -49.00 -21.10 29.63
N GLN A 2 -49.69 -20.59 28.61
CA GLN A 2 -49.56 -19.25 27.99
C GLN A 2 -48.27 -19.12 27.18
N GLU A 3 -48.36 -19.52 25.90
CA GLU A 3 -47.63 -18.89 24.80
C GLU A 3 -48.00 -17.40 24.73
N PRO A 4 -47.12 -16.55 24.18
CA PRO A 4 -47.43 -15.94 22.87
C PRO A 4 -46.18 -15.73 21.98
N CYS A 5 -46.23 -16.08 20.70
CA CYS A 5 -46.64 -15.27 19.53
C CYS A 5 -45.46 -14.71 18.72
N LEU A 6 -45.37 -15.24 17.50
CA LEU A 6 -44.72 -14.65 16.34
C LEU A 6 -45.16 -13.19 16.13
N VAL A 7 -44.20 -12.31 15.85
CA VAL A 7 -44.45 -11.10 15.06
C VAL A 7 -43.47 -11.08 13.90
N ASN A 8 -44.03 -11.33 12.71
CA ASN A 8 -43.44 -10.99 11.43
C ASN A 8 -43.23 -9.47 11.35
N GLY A 9 -42.04 -9.05 10.94
CA GLY A 9 -41.72 -7.67 10.62
C GLY A 9 -40.58 -7.61 9.62
N PHE A 10 -40.85 -8.03 8.37
CA PHE A 10 -40.07 -7.62 7.22
C PHE A 10 -40.20 -6.10 7.11
N ASN A 11 -39.22 -5.37 7.65
CA ASN A 11 -38.96 -4.00 7.24
C ASN A 11 -37.73 -4.04 6.35
N SER A 12 -37.96 -3.77 5.06
CA SER A 12 -36.96 -3.39 4.09
C SER A 12 -36.02 -2.35 4.72
N LEU A 13 -34.75 -2.69 4.89
CA LEU A 13 -33.72 -1.71 5.18
C LEU A 13 -33.47 -0.96 3.88
N GLU A 14 -34.20 0.15 3.71
CA GLU A 14 -33.81 1.21 2.79
C GLU A 14 -32.38 1.67 3.11
N PRO A 15 -31.62 2.12 2.09
CA PRO A 15 -30.27 2.61 2.30
C PRO A 15 -30.31 3.77 3.30
N VAL A 16 -29.44 3.70 4.31
CA VAL A 16 -29.25 4.77 5.30
C VAL A 16 -28.86 6.04 4.55
N SER A 17 -29.84 6.91 4.34
CA SER A 17 -29.63 8.31 4.02
C SER A 17 -28.94 8.95 5.23
N TYR A 18 -27.75 9.50 5.02
CA TYR A 18 -27.12 10.39 6.00
C TYR A 18 -27.83 11.75 5.99
N ASP A 19 -29.07 11.79 6.46
CA ASP A 19 -29.73 13.03 6.85
C ASP A 19 -29.65 13.15 8.37
N ASN A 20 -28.57 13.78 8.83
CA ASN A 20 -28.41 14.23 10.21
C ASN A 20 -29.31 15.47 10.44
N PRO A 21 -30.28 15.46 11.38
CA PRO A 21 -31.24 16.55 11.52
C PRO A 21 -30.74 17.77 12.30
N ASP A 22 -29.44 17.88 12.62
CA ASP A 22 -28.82 19.12 13.13
C ASP A 22 -28.02 19.91 12.07
N ALA A 23 -28.23 19.61 10.78
CA ALA A 23 -27.59 20.30 9.66
C ALA A 23 -28.27 21.64 9.29
N THR A 24 -28.33 22.59 10.22
CA THR A 24 -28.69 23.99 9.90
C THR A 24 -27.49 24.92 10.08
N SER A 25 -26.52 24.88 9.15
CA SER A 25 -25.66 26.06 8.81
C SER A 25 -24.78 25.93 7.54
N HIS A 26 -25.13 25.13 6.53
CA HIS A 26 -24.30 25.00 5.30
C HIS A 26 -25.02 25.39 4.00
N CYS A 27 -25.40 26.66 3.89
CA CYS A 27 -25.67 27.27 2.58
C CYS A 27 -24.95 28.64 2.46
N GLY A 28 -23.62 28.62 2.43
CA GLY A 28 -22.79 29.84 2.32
C GLY A 28 -21.84 29.88 1.11
N TRP A 29 -21.82 28.86 0.26
CA TRP A 29 -20.89 28.80 -0.87
C TRP A 29 -21.41 29.57 -2.07
N THR A 30 -20.68 30.59 -2.48
CA THR A 30 -21.00 31.39 -3.66
C THR A 30 -20.77 30.60 -4.94
N THR A 31 -21.35 31.06 -6.06
CA THR A 31 -21.04 30.51 -7.40
C THR A 31 -19.53 30.55 -7.68
N LYS A 32 -18.82 31.55 -7.17
CA LYS A 32 -17.36 31.67 -7.32
C LYS A 32 -16.65 30.54 -6.60
N ASP A 33 -17.01 30.25 -5.35
CA ASP A 33 -16.39 29.17 -4.56
C ASP A 33 -16.57 27.80 -5.21
N ARG A 34 -17.74 27.56 -5.82
CA ARG A 34 -18.01 26.33 -6.57
C ARG A 34 -17.16 26.20 -7.83
N ILE A 35 -16.91 27.30 -8.54
CA ILE A 35 -16.02 27.31 -9.71
C ILE A 35 -14.58 27.03 -9.25
N VAL A 36 -14.12 27.72 -8.21
CA VAL A 36 -12.78 27.54 -7.63
C VAL A 36 -12.56 26.08 -7.20
N LEU A 37 -13.52 25.49 -6.48
CA LEU A 37 -13.42 24.09 -6.06
C LEU A 37 -13.32 23.13 -7.25
N ARG A 38 -14.08 23.37 -8.33
CA ARG A 38 -13.97 22.56 -9.55
C ARG A 38 -12.60 22.71 -10.21
N THR A 39 -12.04 23.92 -10.24
CA THR A 39 -10.69 24.18 -10.74
C THR A 39 -9.64 23.44 -9.91
N LEU A 40 -9.70 23.54 -8.58
CA LEU A 40 -8.81 22.82 -7.66
C LEU A 40 -8.94 21.30 -7.83
N LYS A 41 -10.17 20.77 -7.94
CA LYS A 41 -10.43 19.35 -8.22
C LYS A 41 -9.89 18.88 -9.58
N ALA A 42 -9.67 19.79 -10.53
CA ALA A 42 -9.12 19.47 -11.84
C ALA A 42 -7.57 19.45 -11.86
N ALA A 43 -6.89 19.85 -10.78
CA ALA A 43 -5.43 19.88 -10.73
C ALA A 43 -4.81 18.50 -11.06
N PRO A 44 -3.87 18.40 -12.02
CA PRO A 44 -3.30 17.11 -12.43
C PRO A 44 -2.22 16.60 -11.45
N SER A 45 -1.64 17.48 -10.64
CA SER A 45 -0.60 17.14 -9.66
C SER A 45 -0.75 17.94 -8.37
N LEU A 46 -0.12 17.48 -7.28
CA LEU A 46 -0.09 18.20 -6.01
C LEU A 46 0.65 19.55 -6.14
N GLU A 47 1.71 19.60 -6.95
CA GLU A 47 2.40 20.85 -7.29
C GLU A 47 1.44 21.87 -7.90
N VAL A 48 0.70 21.49 -8.94
CA VAL A 48 -0.30 22.38 -9.56
C VAL A 48 -1.44 22.73 -8.59
N LEU A 49 -1.85 21.80 -7.71
CA LEU A 49 -2.85 22.07 -6.70
C LEU A 49 -2.39 23.17 -5.73
N PHE A 50 -1.13 23.12 -5.30
CA PHE A 50 -0.54 24.12 -4.41
C PHE A 50 -0.29 25.45 -5.11
N ASP A 51 0.17 25.44 -6.36
CA ASP A 51 0.27 26.67 -7.17
C ASP A 51 -1.10 27.35 -7.33
N LEU A 52 -2.16 26.57 -7.57
CA LEU A 52 -3.53 27.09 -7.68
C LEU A 52 -4.02 27.68 -6.35
N LYS A 53 -3.76 27.00 -5.22
CA LYS A 53 -4.10 27.49 -3.88
C LYS A 53 -3.52 28.88 -3.64
N ASP A 54 -2.26 29.09 -4.02
CA ASP A 54 -1.50 30.30 -3.72
C ASP A 54 -1.83 31.49 -4.64
N THR A 55 -2.73 31.31 -5.62
CA THR A 55 -3.11 32.38 -6.57
C THR A 55 -3.80 33.58 -5.93
N ASN A 56 -4.74 33.36 -4.99
CA ASN A 56 -5.45 34.42 -4.27
C ASN A 56 -6.18 33.88 -3.02
N THR A 57 -6.70 34.79 -2.20
CA THR A 57 -7.40 34.47 -0.95
C THR A 57 -8.64 33.60 -1.14
N THR A 58 -9.35 33.69 -2.27
CA THR A 58 -10.53 32.83 -2.53
C THR A 58 -10.09 31.39 -2.80
N PHE A 59 -9.06 31.19 -3.63
CA PHE A 59 -8.46 29.87 -3.86
C PHE A 59 -7.92 29.27 -2.58
N ASN A 60 -7.19 30.06 -1.79
CA ASN A 60 -6.66 29.60 -0.51
C ASN A 60 -7.80 29.19 0.44
N ASN A 61 -8.83 30.03 0.62
CA ASN A 61 -9.95 29.71 1.52
C ASN A 61 -10.73 28.46 1.07
N VAL A 62 -10.99 28.30 -0.23
CA VAL A 62 -11.67 27.10 -0.74
C VAL A 62 -10.77 25.87 -0.57
N TYR A 63 -9.47 26.00 -0.80
CA TYR A 63 -8.51 24.92 -0.55
C TYR A 63 -8.50 24.51 0.92
N GLU A 64 -8.33 25.43 1.88
CA GLU A 64 -8.21 25.12 3.31
C GLU A 64 -9.46 24.35 3.82
N ASN A 65 -10.65 24.73 3.34
CA ASN A 65 -11.89 24.04 3.69
C ASN A 65 -12.04 22.63 3.07
N ASN A 66 -11.19 22.25 2.12
CA ASN A 66 -11.30 21.00 1.35
C ASN A 66 -9.96 20.26 1.20
N ALA A 67 -8.93 20.67 1.93
CA ALA A 67 -7.53 20.36 1.62
C ALA A 67 -7.27 18.86 1.52
N LEU A 68 -7.74 18.07 2.49
CA LEU A 68 -7.57 16.61 2.48
C LEU A 68 -8.23 15.97 1.25
N SER A 69 -9.49 16.27 0.98
CA SER A 69 -10.22 15.71 -0.17
C SER A 69 -9.57 16.08 -1.52
N LEU A 70 -9.05 17.30 -1.61
CA LEU A 70 -8.35 17.79 -2.80
C LEU A 70 -7.01 17.06 -2.99
N MET A 71 -6.25 16.86 -1.92
CA MET A 71 -5.01 16.10 -1.96
C MET A 71 -5.23 14.63 -2.29
N GLN A 72 -6.19 13.95 -1.65
CA GLN A 72 -6.54 12.56 -1.94
C GLN A 72 -6.95 12.38 -3.40
N GLY A 73 -7.89 13.22 -3.88
CA GLY A 73 -8.35 13.16 -5.26
C GLY A 73 -7.25 13.49 -6.28
N THR A 74 -6.34 14.40 -5.94
CA THR A 74 -5.18 14.73 -6.78
C THR A 74 -4.17 13.59 -6.82
N LEU A 75 -3.86 12.99 -5.69
CA LEU A 75 -2.95 11.85 -5.60
C LEU A 75 -3.50 10.63 -6.36
N TRP A 76 -4.81 10.37 -6.28
CA TRP A 76 -5.47 9.34 -7.07
C TRP A 76 -5.25 9.53 -8.58
N LYS A 77 -5.37 10.77 -9.08
CA LYS A 77 -5.12 11.07 -10.51
C LYS A 77 -3.66 10.93 -10.90
N MET A 78 -2.73 11.31 -10.01
CA MET A 78 -1.29 11.23 -10.26
C MET A 78 -0.79 9.79 -10.26
N SER A 79 -1.14 9.02 -9.22
CA SER A 79 -0.67 7.67 -8.98
C SER A 79 -1.65 6.94 -8.06
N PRO A 80 -2.60 6.16 -8.62
CA PRO A 80 -3.49 5.30 -7.82
C PRO A 80 -2.77 4.39 -6.82
N PRO A 81 -1.60 3.77 -7.14
CA PRO A 81 -0.85 3.01 -6.15
C PRO A 81 -0.40 3.85 -4.95
N LEU A 82 0.07 5.08 -5.19
CA LEU A 82 0.58 5.94 -4.13
C LEU A 82 -0.55 6.49 -3.28
N TRP A 83 -1.69 6.78 -3.90
CA TRP A 83 -2.92 7.04 -3.16
C TRP A 83 -3.28 5.87 -2.24
N GLU A 84 -3.26 4.64 -2.75
CA GLU A 84 -3.61 3.48 -1.93
C GLU A 84 -2.61 3.29 -0.77
N LEU A 85 -1.31 3.52 -0.97
CA LEU A 85 -0.33 3.48 0.14
C LEU A 85 -0.71 4.44 1.28
N ARG A 86 -1.25 5.63 0.94
CA ARG A 86 -1.72 6.62 1.91
C ARG A 86 -3.01 6.20 2.58
N GLU A 87 -3.97 5.67 1.84
CA GLU A 87 -5.25 5.22 2.41
C GLU A 87 -5.10 3.98 3.29
N MET A 88 -4.18 3.06 2.94
CA MET A 88 -3.86 1.86 3.73
C MET A 88 -2.89 2.15 4.88
N GLY A 89 -2.53 3.42 5.12
CA GLY A 89 -1.47 3.81 6.06
C GLY A 89 -1.65 5.20 6.64
N ILE A 90 -2.44 5.28 7.70
CA ILE A 90 -2.77 6.50 8.44
C ILE A 90 -2.12 6.45 9.84
N PRO A 91 -1.67 7.57 10.41
CA PRO A 91 -0.33 7.60 10.97
C PRO A 91 -0.27 7.37 12.47
N TRP A 92 0.25 6.21 12.85
CA TRP A 92 0.56 5.84 14.23
C TRP A 92 1.68 6.69 14.87
N ALA A 93 2.36 7.55 14.10
CA ALA A 93 3.38 8.50 14.54
C ALA A 93 3.80 9.43 13.39
N THR A 94 4.49 10.53 13.71
CA THR A 94 5.17 11.40 12.73
C THR A 94 6.17 10.60 11.90
N PRO A 95 6.11 10.63 10.56
CA PRO A 95 6.93 9.79 9.70
C PRO A 95 8.41 10.17 9.82
N GLY A 96 9.29 9.18 9.69
CA GLY A 96 10.75 9.39 9.79
C GLY A 96 11.28 9.61 11.21
N THR A 97 10.43 9.54 12.23
CA THR A 97 10.88 9.55 13.64
C THR A 97 11.20 8.15 14.15
N GLU A 98 11.97 8.05 15.23
CA GLU A 98 12.24 6.77 15.90
C GLU A 98 10.95 6.09 16.35
N ASN A 99 9.99 6.85 16.91
CA ASN A 99 8.68 6.34 17.31
C ASN A 99 7.91 5.71 16.12
N TYR A 100 8.03 6.30 14.93
CA TYR A 100 7.44 5.70 13.72
C TYR A 100 8.09 4.35 13.36
N LEU A 101 9.41 4.24 13.49
CA LEU A 101 10.15 3.00 13.21
C LEU A 101 9.85 1.88 14.21
N HIS A 102 9.75 2.21 15.50
CA HIS A 102 9.33 1.26 16.57
C HIS A 102 7.93 0.68 16.32
N ARG A 103 7.08 1.39 15.59
CA ARG A 103 5.69 1.00 15.32
C ARG A 103 5.52 0.17 14.06
N LEU A 104 6.55 0.00 13.22
CA LEU A 104 6.45 -0.83 12.01
C LEU A 104 6.03 -2.29 12.29
N PRO A 105 6.52 -2.96 13.35
CA PRO A 105 6.11 -4.33 13.67
C PRO A 105 4.78 -4.42 14.45
N VAL A 106 4.23 -3.29 14.92
CA VAL A 106 3.09 -3.27 15.85
C VAL A 106 1.77 -3.41 15.10
N ILE A 107 0.84 -4.19 15.67
CA ILE A 107 -0.51 -4.40 15.15
C ILE A 107 -1.34 -3.13 15.36
N ASP A 108 -2.23 -2.88 14.39
CA ASP A 108 -3.17 -1.78 14.31
C ASP A 108 -3.62 -1.25 15.68
N GLU A 109 -3.15 -0.04 16.01
CA GLU A 109 -3.64 0.71 17.16
C GLU A 109 -4.95 1.45 16.76
N GLN A 110 -5.42 2.44 17.52
CA GLN A 110 -6.50 3.32 17.04
C GLN A 110 -6.00 4.36 16.03
N THR A 111 -6.44 4.24 14.78
CA THR A 111 -5.97 5.10 13.68
C THR A 111 -6.30 6.55 14.01
N PRO A 112 -5.31 7.45 14.13
CA PRO A 112 -5.60 8.84 14.43
C PRO A 112 -6.32 9.49 13.26
N THR A 113 -7.05 10.57 13.54
CA THR A 113 -7.77 11.33 12.53
C THR A 113 -6.82 11.83 11.44
N VAL A 114 -7.11 11.49 10.19
CA VAL A 114 -6.38 12.01 9.03
C VAL A 114 -6.61 13.51 8.94
N THR A 115 -5.54 14.29 8.87
CA THR A 115 -5.58 15.72 8.59
C THR A 115 -4.85 15.99 7.28
N ALA A 116 -5.15 17.12 6.65
CA ALA A 116 -4.42 17.58 5.48
C ALA A 116 -2.90 17.62 5.73
N GLU A 117 -2.50 18.13 6.90
CA GLU A 117 -1.10 18.25 7.32
C GLU A 117 -0.42 16.89 7.49
N ASN A 118 -1.01 15.96 8.26
CA ASN A 118 -0.40 14.65 8.47
C ASN A 118 -0.38 13.82 7.18
N TYR A 119 -1.38 14.00 6.31
CA TYR A 119 -1.44 13.34 5.02
C TYR A 119 -0.28 13.77 4.11
N LEU A 120 0.00 15.08 4.06
CA LEU A 120 1.09 15.63 3.26
C LEU A 120 2.47 15.25 3.83
N CYS A 121 2.65 15.36 5.15
CA CYS A 121 3.92 15.01 5.80
C CYS A 121 4.34 13.56 5.50
N HIS A 122 3.37 12.63 5.50
CA HIS A 122 3.64 11.24 5.12
C HIS A 122 3.92 11.08 3.62
N TYR A 123 3.16 11.77 2.76
CA TYR A 123 3.43 11.74 1.32
C TYR A 123 4.87 12.18 1.02
N GLU A 124 5.33 13.28 1.62
CA GLU A 124 6.70 13.78 1.45
C GLU A 124 7.73 12.76 1.91
N TYR A 125 7.55 12.19 3.10
CA TYR A 125 8.43 11.14 3.62
C TYR A 125 8.49 9.91 2.71
N GLU A 126 7.33 9.43 2.26
CA GLU A 126 7.22 8.25 1.39
C GLU A 126 7.92 8.51 0.05
N ILE A 127 7.72 9.67 -0.57
CA ILE A 127 8.44 10.07 -1.80
C ILE A 127 9.95 10.10 -1.57
N CYS A 128 10.42 10.64 -0.44
CA CYS A 128 11.84 10.65 -0.11
C CYS A 128 12.43 9.24 0.05
N VAL A 129 11.73 8.33 0.74
CA VAL A 129 12.12 6.92 0.88
C VAL A 129 12.19 6.25 -0.48
N LEU A 130 11.15 6.43 -1.31
CA LEU A 130 11.09 5.86 -2.66
C LEU A 130 12.26 6.34 -3.52
N ALA A 131 12.57 7.64 -3.49
CA ALA A 131 13.69 8.22 -4.25
C ALA A 131 15.05 7.63 -3.83
N ARG A 132 15.29 7.47 -2.52
CA ARG A 132 16.53 6.86 -2.01
C ARG A 132 16.65 5.39 -2.39
N LEU A 133 15.57 4.63 -2.25
CA LEU A 133 15.55 3.21 -2.64
C LEU A 133 15.75 3.03 -4.14
N ILE A 134 15.16 3.89 -4.98
CA ILE A 134 15.47 3.94 -6.42
C ILE A 134 16.97 4.15 -6.62
N GLY A 135 17.58 5.13 -5.94
CA GLY A 135 19.03 5.37 -5.99
C GLY A 135 19.88 4.15 -5.62
N HIS A 136 19.51 3.43 -4.56
CA HIS A 136 20.17 2.19 -4.15
C HIS A 136 20.03 1.06 -5.17
N LEU A 137 18.84 0.93 -5.77
CA LEU A 137 18.56 -0.06 -6.80
C LEU A 137 19.41 0.22 -8.06
N PHE A 138 19.50 1.46 -8.52
CA PHE A 138 20.28 1.83 -9.72
C PHE A 138 21.80 1.78 -9.52
N SER A 139 22.28 2.04 -8.30
CA SER A 139 23.70 1.94 -7.97
C SER A 139 24.20 0.48 -7.91
N TYR A 140 23.27 -0.48 -7.85
CA TYR A 140 23.58 -1.90 -7.98
C TYR A 140 23.62 -2.27 -9.46
N LYS A 141 24.72 -2.91 -9.88
CA LYS A 141 24.92 -3.36 -11.27
C LYS A 141 23.68 -4.12 -11.75
N ASN A 142 23.30 -3.96 -13.03
CA ASN A 142 22.25 -4.73 -13.75
C ASN A 142 20.80 -4.18 -13.74
N LEU A 143 20.54 -2.93 -13.31
CA LEU A 143 19.19 -2.35 -13.44
C LEU A 143 18.96 -1.62 -14.76
N HIS A 144 20.00 -0.94 -15.25
CA HIS A 144 20.02 -0.33 -16.59
C HIS A 144 19.87 -1.39 -17.70
N GLU A 145 20.38 -2.61 -17.46
CA GLU A 145 20.40 -3.71 -18.43
C GLU A 145 19.00 -4.30 -18.70
N ASN A 146 18.05 -4.15 -17.77
CA ASN A 146 16.69 -4.69 -17.92
C ASN A 146 15.70 -3.70 -18.57
N GLY A 147 16.14 -2.49 -18.94
CA GLY A 147 15.29 -1.49 -19.60
C GLY A 147 14.05 -1.07 -18.81
N MET A 148 14.05 -1.24 -17.49
CA MET A 148 12.91 -0.87 -16.64
C MET A 148 12.86 0.66 -16.48
N ALA A 149 11.75 1.27 -16.90
CA ALA A 149 11.52 2.69 -16.68
C ALA A 149 11.47 3.01 -15.18
N ILE A 150 12.05 4.15 -14.77
CA ILE A 150 12.06 4.62 -13.36
C ILE A 150 10.62 4.68 -12.81
N SER A 151 9.67 5.15 -13.61
CA SER A 151 8.25 5.19 -13.24
C SER A 151 7.69 3.81 -12.87
N ALA A 152 8.08 2.75 -13.58
CA ALA A 152 7.62 1.39 -13.29
C ALA A 152 8.25 0.81 -12.02
N ILE A 153 9.49 1.20 -11.69
CA ILE A 153 10.16 0.82 -10.44
C ILE A 153 9.52 1.55 -9.26
N HIS A 154 9.27 2.85 -9.39
CA HIS A 154 8.54 3.65 -8.42
C HIS A 154 7.19 3.00 -8.09
N ASP A 155 6.40 2.73 -9.13
CA ASP A 155 5.11 2.06 -9.04
C ASP A 155 5.16 0.67 -8.37
N ALA A 156 6.25 -0.07 -8.58
CA ALA A 156 6.45 -1.37 -7.94
C ALA A 156 6.85 -1.23 -6.47
N LEU A 157 7.71 -0.26 -6.13
CA LEU A 157 8.09 0.02 -4.73
C LEU A 157 6.87 0.45 -3.91
N VAL A 158 6.04 1.34 -4.44
CA VAL A 158 4.80 1.75 -3.78
C VAL A 158 3.90 0.55 -3.48
N ARG A 159 3.68 -0.32 -4.47
CA ARG A 159 2.89 -1.55 -4.31
C ARG A 159 3.50 -2.53 -3.31
N ILE A 160 4.83 -2.69 -3.32
CA ILE A 160 5.54 -3.49 -2.33
C ILE A 160 5.30 -2.94 -0.93
N TRP A 161 5.36 -1.62 -0.76
CA TRP A 161 5.14 -0.98 0.52
C TRP A 161 3.71 -1.21 1.02
N THR A 162 2.71 -0.97 0.16
CA THR A 162 1.30 -1.26 0.48
C THR A 162 1.11 -2.72 0.86
N PHE A 163 1.70 -3.66 0.10
CA PHE A 163 1.61 -5.09 0.39
C PHE A 163 2.21 -5.45 1.75
N CYS A 164 3.38 -4.90 2.10
CA CYS A 164 3.98 -5.12 3.42
C CYS A 164 3.16 -4.49 4.53
N ARG A 165 2.53 -3.34 4.28
CA ARG A 165 1.68 -2.65 5.25
C ARG A 165 0.44 -3.47 5.61
N ILE A 166 -0.15 -4.16 4.63
CA ILE A 166 -1.35 -4.98 4.81
C ILE A 166 -1.01 -6.39 5.33
N PHE A 167 -0.02 -7.05 4.72
CA PHE A 167 0.24 -8.49 4.92
C PHE A 167 1.54 -8.81 5.66
N GLY A 168 2.33 -7.79 6.02
CA GLY A 168 3.66 -7.94 6.59
C GLY A 168 3.71 -8.58 7.97
N CYS A 169 4.94 -8.75 8.48
CA CYS A 169 5.13 -9.36 9.78
C CYS A 169 4.52 -8.54 10.91
N GLY A 170 4.06 -9.24 11.95
CA GLY A 170 3.29 -8.65 13.04
C GLY A 170 1.79 -8.56 12.77
N LYS A 171 1.32 -8.56 11.52
CA LYS A 171 -0.11 -8.33 11.19
C LYS A 171 -0.99 -9.59 11.16
N TYR A 172 -0.47 -10.77 11.48
CA TYR A 172 -1.17 -12.08 11.39
C TYR A 172 -1.77 -12.46 10.02
N HIS A 173 -1.65 -11.62 8.99
CA HIS A 173 -2.21 -11.84 7.65
C HIS A 173 -1.21 -12.38 6.61
N GLN A 174 -0.01 -12.78 7.03
CA GLN A 174 1.04 -13.26 6.12
C GLN A 174 0.61 -14.54 5.36
N ALA A 175 -0.23 -15.36 5.98
CA ALA A 175 -0.78 -16.59 5.42
C ALA A 175 -2.15 -16.38 4.73
N ASP A 176 -2.69 -15.16 4.74
CA ASP A 176 -3.96 -14.83 4.11
C ASP A 176 -3.81 -14.71 2.58
N TRP A 177 -3.69 -15.88 1.96
CA TRP A 177 -3.49 -15.98 0.52
C TRP A 177 -4.71 -15.44 -0.26
N GLU A 178 -5.92 -15.53 0.30
CA GLU A 178 -7.15 -15.03 -0.33
C GLU A 178 -7.12 -13.50 -0.41
N GLY A 179 -6.84 -12.84 0.72
CA GLY A 179 -6.67 -11.39 0.79
C GLY A 179 -5.55 -10.91 -0.14
N GLN A 180 -4.41 -11.61 -0.18
CA GLN A 180 -3.30 -11.27 -1.07
C GLN A 180 -3.67 -11.36 -2.55
N GLN A 181 -4.35 -12.44 -2.97
CA GLN A 181 -4.76 -12.58 -4.37
C GLN A 181 -5.83 -11.55 -4.76
N GLU A 182 -6.76 -11.26 -3.85
CA GLU A 182 -7.79 -10.24 -4.07
C GLU A 182 -7.20 -8.83 -4.20
N TRP A 183 -6.22 -8.48 -3.36
CA TRP A 183 -5.49 -7.22 -3.46
C TRP A 183 -4.77 -7.08 -4.82
N LEU A 184 -4.06 -8.13 -5.25
CA LEU A 184 -3.37 -8.16 -6.54
C LEU A 184 -4.35 -8.08 -7.72
N ALA A 185 -5.59 -8.56 -7.55
CA ALA A 185 -6.66 -8.52 -8.52
C ALA A 185 -7.42 -7.17 -8.58
N GLY A 186 -7.05 -6.20 -7.76
CA GLY A 186 -7.67 -4.87 -7.74
C GLY A 186 -8.76 -4.69 -6.69
N GLY A 187 -8.96 -5.66 -5.79
CA GLY A 187 -9.94 -5.58 -4.71
C GLY A 187 -11.40 -5.51 -5.16
N VAL A 188 -11.72 -6.03 -6.36
CA VAL A 188 -13.06 -5.94 -6.96
C VAL A 188 -14.14 -6.53 -6.04
N ARG A 189 -13.86 -7.66 -5.39
CA ARG A 189 -14.77 -8.34 -4.45
C ARG A 189 -14.82 -7.60 -3.13
N ALA A 190 -13.68 -7.14 -2.62
CA ALA A 190 -13.58 -6.39 -1.37
C ALA A 190 -14.37 -5.06 -1.41
N ASN A 191 -14.39 -4.39 -2.56
CA ASN A 191 -15.11 -3.12 -2.75
C ASN A 191 -16.56 -3.30 -3.24
N GLY A 192 -17.11 -4.53 -3.25
CA GLY A 192 -18.51 -4.78 -3.65
C GLY A 192 -18.85 -4.44 -5.12
N LEU A 193 -17.84 -4.33 -6.00
CA LEU A 193 -18.02 -3.90 -7.40
C LEU A 193 -18.59 -5.01 -8.31
N THR A 194 -18.60 -6.25 -7.84
CA THR A 194 -19.36 -7.35 -8.44
C THR A 194 -20.64 -7.57 -7.65
N GLY A 195 -21.78 -7.19 -8.21
CA GLY A 195 -23.07 -7.57 -7.65
C GLY A 195 -23.14 -9.09 -7.49
N SER A 196 -23.36 -9.54 -6.26
CA SER A 196 -23.69 -10.91 -5.83
C SER A 196 -22.57 -11.80 -5.26
N PHE A 197 -22.88 -12.28 -4.04
CA PHE A 197 -22.38 -13.44 -3.30
C PHE A 197 -21.13 -13.31 -2.43
N SER A 198 -21.35 -12.80 -1.21
CA SER A 198 -20.57 -13.06 0.02
C SER A 198 -20.73 -14.51 0.51
N PHE A 199 -20.48 -15.51 -0.34
CA PHE A 199 -20.35 -16.90 0.12
C PHE A 199 -18.86 -17.26 0.15
N GLY A 200 -18.31 -17.48 1.35
CA GLY A 200 -16.98 -18.07 1.55
C GLY A 200 -15.85 -17.14 1.98
N TRP A 201 -16.10 -16.10 2.79
CA TRP A 201 -15.04 -15.29 3.41
C TRP A 201 -14.61 -15.81 4.79
N GLU A 202 -15.06 -17.00 5.20
CA GLU A 202 -14.87 -17.51 6.55
C GLU A 202 -13.39 -17.68 6.95
N SER A 203 -12.44 -17.59 6.00
CA SER A 203 -11.00 -17.73 6.22
C SER A 203 -10.15 -16.44 6.15
N SER A 204 -10.66 -15.30 5.65
CA SER A 204 -9.85 -14.09 5.46
C SER A 204 -10.37 -12.90 6.26
N GLU A 205 -9.66 -12.59 7.35
CA GLU A 205 -9.92 -11.43 8.20
C GLU A 205 -9.64 -10.11 7.44
N VAL A 206 -8.62 -10.07 6.58
CA VAL A 206 -8.31 -8.88 5.76
C VAL A 206 -9.47 -8.53 4.85
N LEU A 207 -10.12 -9.51 4.24
CA LEU A 207 -11.26 -9.25 3.36
C LEU A 207 -12.51 -8.86 4.14
N ALA A 208 -12.70 -9.40 5.35
CA ALA A 208 -13.81 -9.02 6.21
C ALA A 208 -13.70 -7.57 6.73
N LEU A 209 -12.47 -7.09 6.94
CA LEU A 209 -12.17 -5.75 7.47
C LEU A 209 -11.54 -4.82 6.42
N ALA A 210 -11.65 -5.16 5.13
CA ALA A 210 -10.97 -4.42 4.07
C ALA A 210 -11.43 -2.96 4.07
N PRO A 211 -10.52 -1.98 4.25
CA PRO A 211 -10.89 -0.58 4.22
C PRO A 211 -11.30 -0.15 2.81
N GLU A 212 -12.05 0.95 2.73
CA GLU A 212 -12.35 1.58 1.45
C GLU A 212 -11.04 1.90 0.71
N GLY A 213 -10.93 1.49 -0.55
CA GLY A 213 -9.68 1.66 -1.30
C GLY A 213 -8.85 0.39 -1.49
N PHE A 214 -9.16 -0.70 -0.76
CA PHE A 214 -8.36 -1.93 -0.81
C PHE A 214 -8.19 -2.44 -2.24
N GLY A 215 -6.95 -2.60 -2.68
CA GLY A 215 -6.58 -3.04 -4.02
C GLY A 215 -6.83 -2.03 -5.14
N ARG A 216 -7.49 -0.89 -4.89
CA ARG A 216 -7.92 0.04 -5.96
C ARG A 216 -6.74 0.69 -6.69
N GLY A 217 -5.57 0.82 -6.06
CA GLY A 217 -4.34 1.28 -6.71
C GLY A 217 -3.81 0.30 -7.78
N ASN A 218 -4.30 -0.94 -7.78
CA ASN A 218 -4.03 -1.94 -8.81
C ASN A 218 -5.05 -1.92 -9.96
N SER A 219 -5.97 -0.95 -9.99
CA SER A 219 -7.01 -0.81 -11.02
C SER A 219 -7.86 -2.08 -11.15
N SER A 220 -7.94 -2.71 -12.33
CA SER A 220 -8.63 -3.98 -12.56
C SER A 220 -7.73 -5.21 -12.32
N GLY A 221 -6.67 -5.05 -11.54
CA GLY A 221 -5.67 -6.06 -11.24
C GLY A 221 -4.35 -5.86 -11.95
N LEU A 222 -3.27 -6.33 -11.31
CA LEU A 222 -1.92 -6.18 -11.84
C LEU A 222 -1.69 -7.00 -13.11
N SER A 223 -1.12 -6.37 -14.12
CA SER A 223 -0.66 -7.07 -15.32
C SER A 223 0.51 -8.02 -15.03
N ILE A 224 0.76 -8.96 -15.95
CA ILE A 224 1.95 -9.84 -15.93
C ILE A 224 3.24 -9.00 -15.82
N ARG A 225 3.32 -7.89 -16.56
CA ARG A 225 4.49 -7.01 -16.56
C ARG A 225 4.69 -6.35 -15.20
N GLN A 226 3.64 -5.73 -14.63
CA GLN A 226 3.73 -5.09 -13.30
C GLN A 226 4.12 -6.10 -12.22
N THR A 227 3.52 -7.29 -12.25
CA THR A 227 3.81 -8.37 -11.29
C THR A 227 5.26 -8.84 -11.38
N LYS A 228 5.80 -9.05 -12.60
CA LYS A 228 7.21 -9.41 -12.80
C LYS A 228 8.17 -8.31 -12.35
N ILE A 229 7.81 -7.04 -12.51
CA ILE A 229 8.60 -5.91 -12.02
C ILE A 229 8.61 -5.92 -10.49
N MET A 230 7.46 -6.10 -9.82
CA MET A 230 7.40 -6.24 -8.36
C MET A 230 8.30 -7.36 -7.84
N GLN A 231 8.24 -8.57 -8.42
CA GLN A 231 9.14 -9.68 -8.04
C GLN A 231 10.63 -9.33 -8.27
N SER A 232 10.92 -8.57 -9.33
CA SER A 232 12.29 -8.20 -9.68
C SER A 232 12.84 -7.07 -8.81
N VAL A 233 11.98 -6.16 -8.34
CA VAL A 233 12.34 -5.12 -7.36
C VAL A 233 12.52 -5.74 -5.99
N TRP A 234 11.59 -6.61 -5.56
CA TRP A 234 11.67 -7.33 -4.29
C TRP A 234 12.98 -8.12 -4.13
N ARG A 235 13.34 -8.95 -5.10
CA ARG A 235 14.59 -9.72 -5.08
C ARG A 235 15.83 -8.82 -4.99
N ARG A 236 15.79 -7.65 -5.62
CA ARG A 236 16.92 -6.70 -5.57
C ARG A 236 17.01 -6.01 -4.21
N LEU A 237 15.89 -5.63 -3.60
CA LEU A 237 15.88 -5.13 -2.23
C LEU A 237 16.45 -6.18 -1.26
N GLN A 238 16.03 -7.45 -1.42
CA GLN A 238 16.56 -8.57 -0.65
C GLN A 238 18.07 -8.71 -0.80
N GLN A 239 18.58 -8.74 -2.03
CA GLN A 239 20.02 -8.81 -2.30
C GLN A 239 20.79 -7.62 -1.73
N ARG A 240 20.22 -6.40 -1.84
CA ARG A 240 20.86 -5.18 -1.37
C ARG A 240 20.98 -5.16 0.15
N LEU A 241 19.92 -5.54 0.85
CA LEU A 241 19.91 -5.64 2.31
C LEU A 241 20.83 -6.76 2.80
N ARG A 242 20.77 -7.94 2.16
CA ARG A 242 21.69 -9.06 2.45
C ARG A 242 23.16 -8.63 2.33
N HIS A 243 23.51 -7.95 1.24
CA HIS A 243 24.87 -7.46 1.05
C HIS A 243 25.28 -6.44 2.12
N LYS A 244 24.38 -5.54 2.52
CA LYS A 244 24.62 -4.56 3.59
C LYS A 244 24.91 -5.26 4.93
N VAL A 245 24.17 -6.31 5.26
CA VAL A 245 24.39 -7.13 6.47
C VAL A 245 25.71 -7.90 6.40
N GLU A 246 26.03 -8.52 5.27
CA GLU A 246 27.29 -9.25 5.09
C GLU A 246 28.51 -8.33 5.20
N GLN A 247 28.42 -7.09 4.69
CA GLN A 247 29.45 -6.08 4.90
C GLN A 247 29.63 -5.75 6.38
N ASP A 248 28.54 -5.63 7.13
CA ASP A 248 28.61 -5.39 8.57
C ASP A 248 29.23 -6.57 9.32
N PHE A 249 28.87 -7.81 8.97
CA PHE A 249 29.46 -9.03 9.55
C PHE A 249 30.96 -9.13 9.30
N ALA A 250 31.44 -8.66 8.14
CA ALA A 250 32.88 -8.65 7.84
C ALA A 250 33.67 -7.73 8.78
N ILE A 251 33.03 -6.70 9.32
CA ILE A 251 33.62 -5.74 10.27
C ILE A 251 33.36 -6.18 11.72
N ARG A 252 32.16 -6.70 11.99
CA ARG A 252 31.64 -7.07 13.30
C ARG A 252 30.97 -8.44 13.21
N PRO A 253 31.74 -9.54 13.26
CA PRO A 253 31.21 -10.87 13.06
C PRO A 253 30.20 -11.22 14.17
N PRO A 254 28.96 -11.58 13.82
CA PRO A 254 27.93 -11.93 14.79
C PRO A 254 28.30 -13.24 15.49
N ARG A 255 27.91 -13.37 16.76
CA ARG A 255 28.03 -14.64 17.47
C ARG A 255 26.83 -15.52 17.13
N GLY A 256 27.06 -16.64 16.45
CA GLY A 256 26.08 -17.73 16.32
C GLY A 256 25.14 -17.66 15.11
N TRP A 257 25.34 -16.73 14.18
CA TRP A 257 24.55 -16.69 12.93
C TRP A 257 25.16 -17.59 11.85
N ASN A 258 24.31 -18.36 11.18
CA ASN A 258 24.60 -19.03 9.92
C ASN A 258 23.94 -18.29 8.73
N SER A 259 24.16 -18.75 7.50
CA SER A 259 23.59 -18.11 6.30
C SER A 259 22.06 -18.12 6.27
N GLY A 260 21.43 -19.16 6.82
CA GLY A 260 19.96 -19.25 6.93
C GLY A 260 19.38 -18.22 7.90
N ASP A 261 20.12 -17.86 8.96
CA ASP A 261 19.71 -16.81 9.89
C ASP A 261 19.69 -15.43 9.20
N VAL A 262 20.68 -15.17 8.33
CA VAL A 262 20.73 -13.95 7.52
C VAL A 262 19.54 -13.86 6.57
N ASP A 263 19.26 -14.92 5.82
CA ASP A 263 18.15 -14.91 4.86
C ASP A 263 16.79 -14.78 5.56
N THR A 264 16.64 -15.41 6.73
CA THR A 264 15.44 -15.29 7.58
C THR A 264 15.26 -13.86 8.08
N TRP A 265 16.31 -13.25 8.60
CA TRP A 265 16.28 -11.87 9.10
C TRP A 265 16.02 -10.86 7.98
N VAL A 266 16.70 -10.99 6.84
CA VAL A 266 16.47 -10.12 5.66
C VAL A 266 15.02 -10.22 5.20
N SER A 267 14.47 -11.45 5.17
CA SER A 267 13.08 -11.67 4.79
C SER A 267 12.12 -11.02 5.78
N TYR A 268 12.37 -11.16 7.09
CA TYR A 268 11.63 -10.48 8.14
C TYR A 268 11.65 -8.95 7.96
N ILE A 269 12.82 -8.33 7.84
CA ILE A 269 12.94 -6.88 7.65
C ILE A 269 12.18 -6.39 6.41
N LEU A 270 12.27 -7.10 5.28
CA LEU A 270 11.53 -6.72 4.08
C LEU A 270 10.03 -6.64 4.31
N THR A 271 9.48 -7.52 5.15
CA THR A 271 8.05 -7.52 5.46
C THR A 271 7.61 -6.41 6.40
N LEU A 272 8.53 -5.78 7.15
CA LEU A 272 8.23 -4.56 7.92
C LEU A 272 7.97 -3.36 6.99
N GLY A 273 8.37 -3.46 5.72
CA GLY A 273 8.11 -2.48 4.69
C GLY A 273 9.31 -1.57 4.38
N LEU A 274 9.10 -0.65 3.43
CA LEU A 274 10.21 0.06 2.80
C LEU A 274 10.89 1.10 3.70
N ALA A 275 10.20 1.60 4.73
CA ALA A 275 10.82 2.47 5.74
C ALA A 275 11.93 1.73 6.52
N ALA A 276 11.70 0.47 6.90
CA ALA A 276 12.71 -0.34 7.59
C ALA A 276 13.91 -0.62 6.67
N VAL A 277 13.64 -0.96 5.41
CA VAL A 277 14.70 -1.19 4.42
C VAL A 277 15.54 0.06 4.21
N ASP A 278 14.93 1.22 4.01
CA ASP A 278 15.63 2.49 3.81
C ASP A 278 16.48 2.87 5.04
N CYS A 279 15.92 2.78 6.25
CA CYS A 279 16.62 3.01 7.52
C CYS A 279 17.92 2.19 7.60
N LEU A 280 17.86 0.89 7.33
CA LEU A 280 19.01 0.00 7.45
C LEU A 280 20.03 0.15 6.32
N LEU A 281 19.58 0.50 5.11
CA LEU A 281 20.52 0.77 4.02
C LEU A 281 21.33 2.05 4.27
N LEU A 282 20.73 3.04 4.94
CA LEU A 282 21.39 4.28 5.35
C LEU A 282 22.26 4.12 6.61
N SER A 283 21.91 3.21 7.52
CA SER A 283 22.65 3.01 8.77
C SER A 283 24.09 2.55 8.51
N ASN A 284 25.02 3.05 9.32
CA ASN A 284 26.40 2.54 9.35
C ASN A 284 26.49 1.22 10.12
N ASN A 285 25.53 0.95 11.01
CA ASN A 285 25.50 -0.19 11.90
C ASN A 285 24.13 -0.88 11.88
N PRO A 286 23.71 -1.47 10.74
CA PRO A 286 22.33 -1.89 10.50
C PRO A 286 21.82 -2.91 11.54
N LEU A 287 22.66 -3.81 12.04
CA LEU A 287 22.23 -4.79 13.05
C LEU A 287 21.94 -4.14 14.39
N GLN A 288 22.81 -3.23 14.84
CA GLN A 288 22.61 -2.52 16.10
C GLN A 288 21.36 -1.64 16.01
N GLU A 289 21.20 -0.92 14.90
CA GLU A 289 20.01 -0.10 14.66
C GLU A 289 18.72 -0.94 14.73
N ALA A 290 18.73 -2.14 14.12
CA ALA A 290 17.60 -3.05 14.18
C ALA A 290 17.37 -3.60 15.60
N GLU A 291 18.42 -3.92 16.36
CA GLU A 291 18.30 -4.33 17.76
C GLU A 291 17.70 -3.22 18.63
N ASP A 292 18.17 -1.99 18.47
CA ASP A 292 17.70 -0.81 19.19
C ASP A 292 16.22 -0.54 18.89
N LEU A 293 15.78 -0.80 17.65
CA LEU A 293 14.39 -0.71 17.20
C LEU A 293 13.54 -1.96 17.51
N GLY A 294 14.11 -2.96 18.18
CA GLY A 294 13.41 -4.20 18.53
C GLY A 294 13.04 -5.09 17.34
N TRP A 295 13.70 -4.93 16.19
CA TRP A 295 13.44 -5.70 14.98
C TRP A 295 14.12 -7.06 15.00
N VAL A 296 13.68 -7.91 15.94
CA VAL A 296 14.15 -9.28 16.09
C VAL A 296 13.08 -10.25 15.59
N PRO A 297 13.39 -11.15 14.63
CA PRO A 297 12.43 -12.13 14.15
C PRO A 297 12.06 -13.09 15.29
N THR A 298 10.81 -13.04 15.74
CA THR A 298 10.25 -14.06 16.64
C THR A 298 9.69 -15.22 15.82
N PRO A 299 9.57 -16.45 16.34
CA PRO A 299 9.03 -17.59 15.58
C PRO A 299 7.64 -17.35 14.97
N ALA A 300 6.81 -16.53 15.63
CA ALA A 300 5.49 -16.12 15.13
C ALA A 300 5.55 -15.01 14.07
N ALA A 301 6.69 -14.33 13.94
CA ALA A 301 6.94 -13.25 12.99
C ALA A 301 7.87 -13.66 11.84
N ILE A 302 8.17 -14.96 11.68
CA ILE A 302 8.91 -15.43 10.50
C ILE A 302 7.93 -15.48 9.34
N PRO A 303 8.16 -14.70 8.27
CA PRO A 303 7.27 -14.73 7.12
C PRO A 303 7.28 -16.11 6.46
N PRO A 304 6.15 -16.58 5.91
CA PRO A 304 6.13 -17.79 5.10
C PRO A 304 7.12 -17.63 3.94
N ALA A 305 7.78 -18.72 3.58
CA ALA A 305 8.79 -18.73 2.53
C ALA A 305 8.26 -18.03 1.27
N GLY A 306 9.06 -17.13 0.69
CA GLY A 306 8.70 -16.38 -0.51
C GLY A 306 7.82 -15.14 -0.29
N PHE A 307 6.91 -15.11 0.69
CA PHE A 307 5.99 -13.99 0.99
C PHE A 307 5.42 -13.32 -0.29
N LEU A 308 5.89 -12.11 -0.63
CA LEU A 308 5.48 -11.42 -1.86
C LEU A 308 5.79 -12.21 -3.13
N GLN A 309 6.94 -12.90 -3.20
CA GLN A 309 7.30 -13.71 -4.36
C GLN A 309 6.28 -14.81 -4.62
N ASP A 310 5.77 -15.46 -3.57
CA ASP A 310 4.76 -16.50 -3.63
C ASP A 310 3.42 -15.93 -4.06
N ALA A 311 3.00 -14.80 -3.47
CA ALA A 311 1.77 -14.10 -3.84
C ALA A 311 1.78 -13.71 -5.33
N CYS A 312 2.88 -13.12 -5.80
CA CYS A 312 3.07 -12.78 -7.20
C CYS A 312 3.13 -14.01 -8.12
N THR A 313 3.76 -15.11 -7.70
CA THR A 313 3.86 -16.33 -8.51
C THR A 313 2.49 -16.98 -8.71
N ARG A 314 1.68 -17.05 -7.64
CA ARG A 314 0.29 -17.52 -7.72
C ARG A 314 -0.54 -16.66 -8.66
N TRP A 315 -0.40 -15.33 -8.55
CA TRP A 315 -1.10 -14.39 -9.41
C TRP A 315 -0.71 -14.52 -10.88
N LEU A 316 0.59 -14.67 -11.17
CA LEU A 316 1.08 -14.92 -12.52
C LEU A 316 0.51 -16.22 -13.11
N ASN A 317 0.48 -17.30 -12.33
CA ASN A 317 -0.12 -18.55 -12.76
C ASN A 317 -1.61 -18.40 -13.08
N HIS A 318 -2.35 -17.67 -12.24
CA HIS A 318 -3.75 -17.35 -12.48
C HIS A 318 -3.96 -16.57 -13.79
N LEU A 319 -3.13 -15.55 -14.06
CA LEU A 319 -3.19 -14.76 -15.30
C LEU A 319 -2.87 -15.61 -16.54
N LEU A 320 -1.91 -16.53 -16.46
CA LEU A 320 -1.49 -17.38 -17.57
C LEU A 320 -2.56 -18.42 -17.93
N VAL A 321 -3.26 -18.98 -16.94
CA VAL A 321 -4.37 -19.93 -17.17
C VAL A 321 -5.57 -19.24 -17.83
N ARG A 322 -5.80 -17.95 -17.54
CA ARG A 322 -6.93 -17.18 -18.11
C ARG A 322 -6.68 -16.61 -19.50
N GLN A 323 -5.46 -16.68 -20.05
CA GLN A 323 -5.23 -16.27 -21.43
C GLN A 323 -5.71 -17.38 -22.39
N PRO A 324 -6.75 -17.17 -23.21
CA PRO A 324 -7.13 -18.15 -24.20
C PRO A 324 -5.96 -18.36 -25.17
N SER A 325 -5.52 -19.61 -25.33
CA SER A 325 -4.53 -19.98 -26.33
C SER A 325 -4.99 -19.48 -27.69
N VAL A 326 -4.33 -18.47 -28.22
CA VAL A 326 -4.51 -18.00 -29.61
C VAL A 326 -4.04 -19.13 -30.51
N ARG A 327 -4.96 -20.03 -30.88
CA ARG A 327 -4.73 -20.98 -31.97
C ARG A 327 -4.63 -20.15 -33.24
N HIS A 328 -3.42 -19.92 -33.72
CA HIS A 328 -3.19 -19.47 -35.08
C HIS A 328 -3.86 -20.48 -36.03
N ARG A 329 -5.03 -20.13 -36.57
CA ARG A 329 -5.51 -20.74 -37.81
C ARG A 329 -4.58 -20.24 -38.91
N VAL A 330 -3.62 -21.07 -39.29
CA VAL A 330 -2.95 -20.95 -40.57
C VAL A 330 -4.00 -21.35 -41.62
N SER A 331 -4.61 -20.36 -42.25
CA SER A 331 -5.40 -20.56 -43.45
C SER A 331 -4.43 -20.84 -44.60
N LEU A 332 -4.37 -22.10 -45.04
CA LEU A 332 -3.70 -22.44 -46.29
C LEU A 332 -4.57 -21.94 -47.46
N PRO A 333 -4.00 -21.22 -48.45
CA PRO A 333 -4.73 -20.81 -49.63
C PRO A 333 -4.99 -22.01 -50.54
N SER A 334 -6.24 -22.12 -50.97
CA SER A 334 -6.76 -23.06 -51.98
C SER A 334 -6.39 -22.65 -53.39
#